data_AF-A0A7S1WCH1-F1
#
_entry.id   AF-A0A7S1WCH1-F1
#
_cell.length_a   1.000
_cell.length_b   1.000
_cell.length_c   1.000
_cell.angle_alpha   90.00
_cell.angle_beta   90.00
_cell.angle_gamma   90.00
#
_symmetry.space_group_name_H-M   'P 1'
#
loop_
_entity.id
_entity.type
_entity.pdbx_description
1 polymer ?
#
loop_
_entity_poly.entity_id
_entity_poly.type
_entity_poly.pdbx_seq_one_letter_code
_entity_poly.pdbx_strand_id
1 'polypeptide(L)'
;MMMRRLKADVEKGLPPRHEVQVNCPLSSMQLFWYRRLLVKDWRLLEMIEQSEGSRLGGRYKALSSLLTQLRKACNHPYLFDEAAEDEATLGHMVAASGKLALLDRLLVGLRQRGHRVVLFSQFTRMLDIIEDYMTTRGWRCLRFDGSTVATHRMARIHQFQDTADFSCFLMTTRAGGLGINLQSADTVVLFDSDWNPQADRQAIARVHRV
;
A
#
# COMPACT_ATOMS: atom_id res chain seq x y z
N MET A 1 17.22 5.16 -31.60
CA MET A 1 16.45 6.38 -31.23
C MET A 1 15.27 5.96 -30.37
N MET A 2 15.20 6.40 -29.11
CA MET A 2 14.06 6.11 -28.21
C MET A 2 13.08 7.28 -28.29
N MET A 3 11.87 7.04 -28.80
CA MET A 3 10.82 8.06 -28.94
C MET A 3 9.90 7.99 -27.71
N ARG A 4 9.90 9.04 -26.88
CA ARG A 4 9.03 9.18 -25.70
C ARG A 4 7.99 10.27 -25.98
N ARG A 5 6.71 9.91 -26.06
CA ARG A 5 5.58 10.86 -26.14
C ARG A 5 4.98 11.05 -24.76
N LEU A 6 4.59 12.28 -24.40
CA LEU A 6 3.88 12.57 -23.15
C LEU A 6 2.38 12.31 -23.36
N LYS A 7 1.70 11.73 -22.36
CA LYS A 7 0.26 11.42 -22.42
C LYS A 7 -0.60 12.65 -22.77
N ALA A 8 -0.18 13.83 -22.30
CA ALA A 8 -0.84 15.10 -22.55
C ALA A 8 -0.91 15.48 -24.04
N ASP A 9 0.06 15.03 -24.86
CA ASP A 9 0.15 15.43 -26.28
C ASP A 9 -0.68 14.54 -27.21
N VAL A 10 -1.17 13.39 -26.71
CA VAL A 10 -1.80 12.34 -27.55
C VAL A 10 -3.25 12.06 -27.15
N GLU A 11 -3.61 12.20 -25.87
CA GLU A 11 -4.88 11.68 -25.33
C GLU A 11 -5.82 12.81 -24.86
N LYS A 12 -6.54 13.44 -25.80
CA LYS A 12 -7.49 14.55 -25.51
C LYS A 12 -8.76 14.14 -24.73
N GLY A 13 -8.98 12.85 -24.48
CA GLY A 13 -10.20 12.32 -23.83
C GLY A 13 -10.02 11.84 -22.39
N LEU A 14 -8.80 11.84 -21.84
CA LEU A 14 -8.53 11.34 -20.50
C LEU A 14 -8.70 12.46 -19.46
N PRO A 15 -9.54 12.32 -18.43
CA PRO A 15 -9.70 13.36 -17.42
C PRO A 15 -8.37 13.63 -16.69
N PRO A 16 -8.14 14.87 -16.23
CA PRO A 16 -6.91 15.23 -15.54
C PRO A 16 -6.77 14.41 -14.25
N ARG A 17 -5.56 13.93 -14.00
CA ARG A 17 -5.23 13.19 -12.77
C ARG A 17 -4.89 14.19 -11.66
N HIS A 18 -5.63 14.15 -10.57
CA HIS A 18 -5.33 14.90 -9.35
C HIS A 18 -4.56 14.01 -8.36
N GLU A 19 -3.39 14.47 -7.92
CA GLU A 19 -2.54 13.75 -6.97
C GLU A 19 -2.51 14.53 -5.64
N VAL A 20 -2.87 13.86 -4.54
CA VAL A 20 -2.95 14.45 -3.20
C VAL A 20 -2.12 13.63 -2.24
N GLN A 21 -1.19 14.27 -1.53
CA GLN A 21 -0.45 13.65 -0.45
C GLN A 21 -1.18 13.88 0.88
N VAL A 22 -1.51 12.78 1.55
CA VAL A 22 -2.20 12.81 2.85
C VAL A 22 -1.19 12.54 3.95
N ASN A 23 -0.95 13.53 4.80
CA ASN A 23 -0.09 13.39 5.97
C ASN A 23 -0.86 12.70 7.11
N CYS A 24 -0.39 11.53 7.50
CA CYS A 24 -1.01 10.71 8.55
C CYS A 24 -0.15 10.77 9.83
N PRO A 25 -0.67 11.27 10.97
CA PRO A 25 0.05 11.16 12.24
C PRO A 25 0.12 9.70 12.68
N LEU A 26 1.19 9.34 13.38
CA LEU A 26 1.32 8.00 13.97
C LEU A 26 0.38 7.84 15.17
N SER A 27 -0.24 6.67 15.31
CA SER A 27 -0.98 6.32 16.51
C SER A 27 -0.05 6.11 17.71
N SER A 28 -0.58 6.10 18.93
CA SER A 28 0.18 5.80 20.14
C SER A 28 0.87 4.43 20.07
N MET A 29 0.20 3.42 19.51
CA MET A 29 0.75 2.08 19.33
C MET A 29 1.86 2.06 18.28
N GLN A 30 1.70 2.79 17.17
CA GLN A 30 2.76 2.94 16.18
C GLN A 30 3.99 3.63 16.76
N LEU A 31 3.80 4.71 17.53
CA LEU A 31 4.89 5.42 18.21
C LEU A 31 5.65 4.51 19.18
N PHE A 32 4.93 3.68 19.94
CA PHE A 32 5.53 2.70 20.83
C PHE A 32 6.45 1.73 20.06
N TRP A 33 5.93 1.09 19.01
CA TRP A 33 6.70 0.14 18.20
C TRP A 33 7.86 0.80 17.48
N TYR A 34 7.65 2.00 16.94
CA TYR A 34 8.69 2.77 16.27
C TYR A 34 9.86 3.08 17.21
N ARG A 35 9.57 3.59 18.41
CA ARG A 35 10.60 3.86 19.43
C ARG A 35 11.29 2.58 19.89
N ARG A 36 10.53 1.50 20.11
CA ARG A 36 11.07 0.20 20.52
C ARG A 36 12.08 -0.35 19.51
N LEU A 37 11.79 -0.24 18.21
CA LEU A 37 12.69 -0.69 17.15
C LEU A 37 13.99 0.12 17.13
N LEU A 38 13.90 1.45 17.25
CA LEU A 38 15.08 2.32 17.31
C LEU A 38 15.95 2.04 18.53
N VAL A 39 15.35 1.80 19.70
CA VAL A 39 16.09 1.47 20.92
C VAL A 39 16.72 0.08 20.83
N LYS A 40 16.08 -0.89 20.17
CA LYS A 40 16.66 -2.24 20.01
C LYS A 40 17.93 -2.21 19.17
N ASP A 41 17.92 -1.43 18.09
CA ASP A 41 19.02 -1.34 17.12
C ASP A 41 19.93 -0.11 17.34
N TRP A 42 19.89 0.52 18.53
CA TRP A 42 20.67 1.74 18.84
C TRP A 42 22.18 1.57 18.59
N ARG A 43 22.74 0.43 19.01
CA ARG A 43 24.16 0.11 18.81
C ARG A 43 24.53 0.07 17.34
N LEU A 44 23.63 -0.40 16.48
CA LEU A 44 23.87 -0.45 15.05
C LEU A 44 23.96 0.97 14.45
N LEU A 45 23.15 1.90 14.94
CA LEU A 45 23.17 3.30 14.51
C LEU A 45 24.46 3.99 14.94
N GLU A 46 24.86 3.85 16.21
CA GLU A 46 26.12 4.43 16.70
C GLU A 46 27.34 3.88 15.97
N MET A 47 27.36 2.57 15.71
CA MET A 47 28.44 1.96 14.97
C MET A 47 28.53 2.56 13.55
N ILE A 48 27.40 2.79 12.86
CA ILE A 48 27.38 3.38 11.51
C ILE A 48 27.94 4.81 11.54
N GLU A 49 27.56 5.61 12.53
CA GLU A 49 28.00 7.00 12.67
C GLU A 49 29.52 7.12 12.90
N GLN A 50 30.11 6.18 13.65
CA GLN A 50 31.52 6.22 14.04
C GLN A 50 32.53 5.71 13.00
N SER A 51 32.10 5.24 11.82
CA SER A 51 33.02 4.56 10.90
C SER A 51 32.95 5.02 9.44
N GLU A 52 33.96 5.79 9.05
CA GLU A 52 34.32 6.03 7.66
C GLU A 52 35.05 4.80 7.07
N GLY A 53 34.36 4.01 6.25
CA GLY A 53 35.01 3.14 5.26
C GLY A 53 35.20 1.63 5.57
N SER A 54 34.85 0.84 4.53
CA SER A 54 35.37 -0.51 4.19
C SER A 54 34.69 -1.82 4.67
N ARG A 55 33.68 -1.84 5.55
CA ARG A 55 32.91 -3.08 5.86
C ARG A 55 31.39 -2.93 5.69
N LEU A 56 30.98 -2.47 4.52
CA LEU A 56 29.63 -1.95 4.27
C LEU A 56 28.54 -3.03 3.99
N GLY A 57 28.89 -4.19 3.42
CA GLY A 57 27.90 -5.14 2.91
C GLY A 57 26.95 -5.75 3.95
N GLY A 58 27.46 -6.19 5.11
CA GLY A 58 26.62 -6.71 6.20
C GLY A 58 25.81 -5.62 6.90
N ARG A 59 26.35 -4.40 6.97
CA ARG A 59 25.76 -3.25 7.67
C ARG A 59 24.59 -2.67 6.88
N TYR A 60 24.74 -2.54 5.56
CA TYR A 60 23.64 -2.14 4.68
C TYR A 60 22.45 -3.11 4.75
N LYS A 61 22.69 -4.42 4.87
CA LYS A 61 21.62 -5.40 5.06
C LYS A 61 20.87 -5.19 6.37
N ALA A 62 21.58 -4.94 7.46
CA ALA A 62 20.98 -4.70 8.76
C ALA A 62 20.22 -3.35 8.81
N LEU A 63 20.77 -2.28 8.23
CA LEU A 63 20.08 -0.99 8.08
C LEU A 63 18.83 -1.12 7.19
N SER A 64 18.93 -1.83 6.06
CA SER A 64 17.79 -2.09 5.17
C SER A 64 16.69 -2.91 5.88
N SER A 65 17.09 -3.87 6.72
CA SER A 65 16.17 -4.61 7.58
C SER A 65 15.47 -3.68 8.57
N LEU A 66 16.20 -2.84 9.30
CA LEU A 66 15.64 -1.85 10.23
C LEU A 66 14.66 -0.91 9.53
N LEU A 67 15.05 -0.32 8.40
CA LEU A 67 14.18 0.55 7.60
C LEU A 67 12.91 -0.19 7.16
N THR A 68 13.02 -1.47 6.81
CA THR A 68 11.86 -2.29 6.47
C THR A 68 10.93 -2.50 7.68
N GLN A 69 11.46 -2.72 8.89
CA GLN A 69 10.64 -2.81 10.10
C GLN A 69 10.00 -1.47 10.47
N LEU A 70 10.74 -0.36 10.37
CA LEU A 70 10.19 0.98 10.60
C LEU A 70 9.05 1.29 9.62
N ARG A 71 9.18 0.89 8.35
CA ARG A 71 8.08 0.98 7.38
C ARG A 71 6.86 0.18 7.79
N LYS A 72 7.03 -1.04 8.30
CA LYS A 72 5.91 -1.85 8.83
C LYS A 72 5.22 -1.13 9.99
N ALA A 73 5.98 -0.60 10.95
CA ALA A 73 5.43 0.17 12.06
C ALA A 73 4.61 1.38 11.59
N CYS A 74 5.08 2.11 10.58
CA CYS A 74 4.34 3.22 9.98
C CYS A 74 3.08 2.80 9.20
N ASN A 75 3.02 1.56 8.71
CA ASN A 75 1.85 1.03 8.00
C ASN A 75 0.79 0.53 8.98
N HIS A 76 1.13 -0.45 9.81
CA HIS A 76 0.22 -0.99 10.83
C HIS A 76 0.97 -1.79 11.90
N PRO A 77 0.69 -1.60 13.20
CA PRO A 77 1.33 -2.38 14.27
C PRO A 77 1.13 -3.89 14.14
N TYR A 78 -0.04 -4.37 13.71
CA TYR A 78 -0.33 -5.80 13.54
C TYR A 78 0.49 -6.50 12.43
N LEU A 79 1.39 -5.78 11.75
CA LEU A 79 2.44 -6.40 10.95
C LEU A 79 3.54 -7.07 11.79
N PHE A 80 3.56 -6.81 13.10
CA PHE A 80 4.34 -7.53 14.11
C PHE A 80 3.43 -8.54 14.81
N ASP A 81 3.86 -9.79 14.90
CA ASP A 81 3.03 -10.87 15.43
C ASP A 81 2.75 -10.67 16.93
N GLU A 82 3.67 -10.05 17.65
CA GLU A 82 3.51 -9.73 19.08
C GLU A 82 2.57 -8.55 19.34
N ALA A 83 2.15 -7.84 18.29
CA ALA A 83 1.26 -6.69 18.37
C ALA A 83 -0.19 -7.03 18.01
N ALA A 84 -0.42 -8.16 17.33
CA ALA A 84 -1.75 -8.58 16.92
C ALA A 84 -2.48 -9.19 18.13
N GLU A 85 -3.68 -8.68 18.40
CA GLU A 85 -4.60 -9.27 19.39
C GLU A 85 -5.46 -10.31 18.68
N ASP A 86 -5.64 -11.50 19.27
CA ASP A 86 -6.38 -12.62 18.66
C ASP A 86 -7.85 -12.27 18.32
N GLU A 87 -8.45 -11.32 19.05
CA GLU A 87 -9.82 -10.82 18.82
C GLU A 87 -9.86 -9.29 18.69
N ALA A 88 -9.04 -8.73 17.80
CA ALA A 88 -9.05 -7.29 17.55
C ALA A 88 -10.40 -6.84 16.95
N THR A 89 -11.16 -6.04 17.69
CA THR A 89 -12.36 -5.37 17.16
C THR A 89 -11.99 -4.42 16.01
N LEU A 90 -12.93 -4.15 15.10
CA LEU A 90 -12.76 -3.16 14.03
C LEU A 90 -12.26 -1.80 14.58
N GLY A 91 -12.81 -1.37 15.72
CA GLY A 91 -12.41 -0.12 16.37
C GLY A 91 -10.94 -0.13 16.80
N HIS A 92 -10.46 -1.21 17.42
CA HIS A 92 -9.06 -1.35 17.79
C HIS A 92 -8.14 -1.40 16.58
N MET A 93 -8.49 -2.18 15.55
CA MET A 93 -7.72 -2.28 14.32
C MET A 93 -7.56 -0.91 13.64
N VAL A 94 -8.65 -0.16 13.49
CA VAL A 94 -8.61 1.18 12.88
C VAL A 94 -7.83 2.17 13.75
N ALA A 95 -8.01 2.15 15.07
CA ALA A 95 -7.30 3.05 15.99
C ALA A 95 -5.80 2.73 16.11
N ALA A 96 -5.40 1.49 15.87
CA ALA A 96 -4.01 1.05 15.95
C ALA A 96 -3.12 1.69 14.88
N SER A 97 -3.65 2.15 13.74
CA SER A 97 -2.87 2.81 12.69
C SER A 97 -3.49 4.13 12.25
N GLY A 98 -2.71 5.22 12.31
CA GLY A 98 -3.17 6.52 11.82
C GLY A 98 -3.48 6.53 10.32
N LYS A 99 -2.76 5.71 9.53
CA LYS A 99 -3.07 5.52 8.11
C LYS A 99 -4.40 4.80 7.92
N LEU A 100 -4.65 3.73 8.69
CA LEU A 100 -5.91 2.98 8.58
C LEU A 100 -7.10 3.83 9.07
N ALA A 101 -6.93 4.63 10.12
CA ALA A 101 -7.93 5.58 10.59
C ALA A 101 -8.33 6.63 9.54
N LEU A 102 -7.36 7.14 8.76
CA LEU A 102 -7.66 8.07 7.66
C LEU A 102 -8.22 7.36 6.44
N LEU A 103 -7.69 6.18 6.10
CA LEU A 103 -8.21 5.33 5.04
C LEU A 103 -9.67 4.97 5.30
N ASP A 104 -10.03 4.68 6.54
CA ASP A 104 -11.39 4.36 6.97
C ASP A 104 -12.37 5.47 6.59
N ARG A 105 -12.08 6.70 7.02
CA ARG A 105 -12.89 7.89 6.70
C ARG A 105 -12.98 8.13 5.19
N LEU A 106 -11.86 7.97 4.48
CA LEU A 106 -11.78 8.15 3.04
C LEU A 106 -12.67 7.12 2.30
N LEU A 107 -12.52 5.84 2.64
CA LEU A 107 -13.25 4.76 1.97
C LEU A 107 -14.75 4.80 2.26
N VAL A 108 -15.16 5.14 3.48
CA VAL A 108 -16.58 5.36 3.81
C VAL A 108 -17.17 6.42 2.88
N GLY A 109 -16.52 7.59 2.79
CA GLY A 109 -17.00 8.69 1.96
C GLY A 109 -16.95 8.41 0.45
N LEU A 110 -15.95 7.67 -0.02
CA LEU A 110 -15.85 7.25 -1.42
C LEU A 110 -16.96 6.25 -1.79
N ARG A 111 -17.19 5.24 -0.93
CA ARG A 111 -18.20 4.21 -1.16
C ARG A 111 -19.62 4.78 -1.16
N GLN A 112 -19.92 5.73 -0.26
CA GLN A 112 -21.22 6.43 -0.23
C GLN A 112 -21.52 7.19 -1.53
N ARG A 113 -20.48 7.63 -2.25
CA ARG A 113 -20.58 8.33 -3.53
C ARG A 113 -20.48 7.40 -4.75
N GLY A 114 -20.36 6.09 -4.53
CA GLY A 114 -20.24 5.10 -5.61
C GLY A 114 -18.86 5.03 -6.28
N HIS A 115 -17.82 5.62 -5.67
CA HIS A 115 -16.46 5.57 -6.20
C HIS A 115 -15.83 4.18 -6.05
N ARG A 116 -14.95 3.85 -6.99
CA ARG A 116 -14.29 2.54 -7.08
C ARG A 116 -12.80 2.71 -6.93
N VAL A 117 -12.24 2.01 -5.94
CA VAL A 117 -10.87 2.25 -5.45
C VAL A 117 -9.95 1.08 -5.80
N VAL A 118 -8.78 1.39 -6.34
CA VAL A 118 -7.65 0.44 -6.36
C VAL A 118 -6.65 0.85 -5.29
N LEU A 119 -6.39 -0.04 -4.33
CA LEU A 119 -5.45 0.18 -3.25
C LEU A 119 -4.18 -0.62 -3.48
N PHE A 120 -3.05 0.07 -3.52
CA PHE A 120 -1.73 -0.52 -3.65
C PHE A 120 -0.99 -0.53 -2.31
N SER A 121 -0.28 -1.63 -2.05
CA SER A 121 0.65 -1.78 -0.94
C SER A 121 1.91 -2.54 -1.40
N GLN A 122 3.05 -2.30 -0.76
CA GLN A 122 4.26 -3.10 -0.98
C GLN A 122 4.25 -4.40 -0.16
N PHE A 123 3.47 -4.45 0.91
CA PHE A 123 3.45 -5.57 1.84
C PHE A 123 2.17 -6.40 1.64
N THR A 124 2.31 -7.68 1.29
CA THR A 124 1.18 -8.63 1.19
C THR A 124 0.45 -8.76 2.51
N ARG A 125 1.18 -8.83 3.64
CA ARG A 125 0.58 -8.82 4.98
C ARG A 125 -0.24 -7.59 5.31
N MET A 126 0.07 -6.45 4.68
CA MET A 126 -0.76 -5.25 4.85
C MET A 126 -2.06 -5.37 4.03
N LEU A 127 -2.03 -6.08 2.90
CA LEU A 127 -3.26 -6.41 2.17
C LEU A 127 -4.13 -7.38 2.97
N ASP A 128 -3.54 -8.35 3.69
CA ASP A 128 -4.27 -9.23 4.62
C ASP A 128 -5.06 -8.39 5.64
N ILE A 129 -4.37 -7.46 6.34
CA ILE A 129 -4.99 -6.56 7.33
C ILE A 129 -6.11 -5.71 6.71
N ILE A 130 -5.90 -5.19 5.50
CA ILE A 130 -6.92 -4.38 4.80
C ILE A 130 -8.11 -5.25 4.38
N GLU A 131 -7.88 -6.48 3.94
CA GLU A 131 -8.93 -7.44 3.57
C GLU A 131 -9.78 -7.83 4.79
N ASP A 132 -9.16 -8.05 5.95
CA ASP A 132 -9.86 -8.28 7.22
C ASP A 132 -10.67 -7.05 7.66
N TYR A 133 -10.09 -5.85 7.54
CA TYR A 133 -10.78 -4.59 7.78
C TYR A 133 -12.04 -4.44 6.89
N MET A 134 -11.91 -4.71 5.58
CA MET A 134 -13.03 -4.64 4.63
C MET A 134 -14.11 -5.66 4.98
N THR A 135 -13.70 -6.90 5.29
CA THR A 135 -14.61 -7.98 5.66
C THR A 135 -15.38 -7.65 6.94
N THR A 136 -14.68 -7.13 7.95
CA THR A 136 -15.30 -6.72 9.23
C THR A 136 -16.26 -5.53 9.06
N ARG A 137 -16.02 -4.65 8.08
CA ARG A 137 -16.94 -3.59 7.65
C ARG A 137 -18.13 -4.10 6.82
N GLY A 138 -18.14 -5.38 6.44
CA GLY A 138 -19.14 -5.96 5.54
C GLY A 138 -18.97 -5.55 4.08
N TRP A 139 -17.77 -5.12 3.69
CA TRP A 139 -17.46 -4.67 2.32
C TRP A 139 -16.75 -5.75 1.53
N ARG A 140 -17.21 -5.96 0.30
CA ARG A 140 -16.56 -6.88 -0.63
C ARG A 140 -15.42 -6.18 -1.35
N CYS A 141 -14.24 -6.81 -1.32
CA CYS A 141 -13.09 -6.44 -2.12
C CYS A 141 -12.58 -7.64 -2.93
N LEU A 142 -11.84 -7.35 -3.98
CA LEU A 142 -11.04 -8.36 -4.69
C LEU A 142 -9.57 -8.09 -4.42
N ARG A 143 -8.77 -9.15 -4.47
CA ARG A 143 -7.33 -9.05 -4.22
C ARG A 143 -6.52 -9.67 -5.34
N PHE A 144 -5.39 -9.05 -5.66
CA PHE A 144 -4.41 -9.59 -6.59
C PHE A 144 -2.97 -9.30 -6.13
N ASP A 145 -2.25 -10.37 -5.80
CA ASP A 145 -0.85 -10.33 -5.45
C ASP A 145 -0.03 -11.39 -6.20
N GLY A 146 1.27 -11.44 -5.93
CA GLY A 146 2.20 -12.35 -6.62
C GLY A 146 1.92 -13.84 -6.39
N SER A 147 1.06 -14.20 -5.43
CA SER A 147 0.68 -15.59 -5.17
C SER A 147 -0.53 -16.06 -5.99
N THR A 148 -1.23 -15.13 -6.64
CA THR A 148 -2.44 -15.45 -7.42
C THR A 148 -2.07 -16.18 -8.72
N VAL A 149 -2.61 -17.39 -8.90
CA VAL A 149 -2.44 -18.21 -10.11
C VAL A 149 -2.86 -17.41 -11.34
N ALA A 150 -2.09 -17.53 -12.43
CA ALA A 150 -2.30 -16.76 -13.66
C ALA A 150 -3.73 -16.91 -14.23
N THR A 151 -4.34 -18.10 -14.11
CA THR A 151 -5.71 -18.38 -14.56
C THR A 151 -6.77 -17.56 -13.83
N HIS A 152 -6.61 -17.35 -12.52
CA HIS A 152 -7.56 -16.58 -11.71
C HIS A 152 -7.38 -15.06 -11.85
N ARG A 153 -6.24 -14.62 -12.39
CA ARG A 153 -5.93 -13.19 -12.56
C ARG A 153 -6.94 -12.49 -13.47
N MET A 154 -7.18 -13.05 -14.65
CA MET A 154 -8.12 -12.47 -15.61
C MET A 154 -9.54 -12.50 -15.06
N ALA A 155 -9.95 -13.61 -14.43
CA ALA A 155 -11.27 -13.75 -13.81
C ALA A 155 -11.54 -12.65 -12.77
N ARG A 156 -10.58 -12.37 -11.87
CA ARG A 156 -10.74 -11.29 -10.87
C ARG A 156 -10.78 -9.90 -11.49
N ILE A 157 -9.99 -9.64 -12.54
CA ILE A 157 -10.00 -8.36 -13.24
C ILE A 157 -11.34 -8.12 -13.97
N HIS A 158 -11.85 -9.15 -14.66
CA HIS A 158 -13.17 -9.09 -15.29
C HIS A 158 -14.27 -8.93 -14.23
N GLN A 159 -14.23 -9.73 -13.16
CA GLN A 159 -15.19 -9.63 -12.07
C GLN A 159 -15.22 -8.22 -11.46
N PHE A 160 -14.06 -7.58 -11.27
CA PHE A 160 -14.03 -6.18 -10.87
C PHE A 160 -14.71 -5.32 -11.92
N GLN A 161 -14.26 -5.33 -13.18
CA GLN A 161 -14.80 -4.43 -14.20
C GLN A 161 -16.31 -4.56 -14.41
N ASP A 162 -16.84 -5.79 -14.38
CA ASP A 162 -18.20 -6.12 -14.76
C ASP A 162 -19.20 -6.09 -13.58
N THR A 163 -18.71 -6.15 -12.33
CA THR A 163 -19.59 -6.23 -11.15
C THR A 163 -19.46 -4.99 -10.27
N ALA A 164 -20.57 -4.26 -10.09
CA ALA A 164 -20.63 -3.06 -9.25
C ALA A 164 -20.46 -3.34 -7.74
N ASP A 165 -20.62 -4.59 -7.33
CA ASP A 165 -20.57 -5.04 -5.94
C ASP A 165 -19.21 -4.85 -5.24
N PHE A 166 -18.12 -4.79 -6.02
CA PHE A 166 -16.76 -4.65 -5.52
C PHE A 166 -16.29 -3.20 -5.64
N SER A 167 -16.33 -2.47 -4.53
CA SER A 167 -15.89 -1.07 -4.49
C SER A 167 -14.38 -0.92 -4.31
N CYS A 168 -13.66 -2.00 -3.95
CA CYS A 168 -12.22 -1.96 -3.73
C CYS A 168 -11.49 -3.15 -4.36
N PHE A 169 -10.35 -2.87 -4.99
CA PHE A 169 -9.42 -3.86 -5.52
C PHE A 169 -8.04 -3.69 -4.87
N LEU A 170 -7.63 -4.70 -4.09
CA LEU A 170 -6.39 -4.72 -3.32
C LEU A 170 -5.26 -5.31 -4.16
N MET A 171 -4.13 -4.61 -4.22
CA MET A 171 -3.02 -5.01 -5.07
C MET A 171 -1.66 -4.76 -4.46
N THR A 172 -0.71 -5.63 -4.80
CA THR A 172 0.70 -5.26 -4.59
C THR A 172 1.18 -4.36 -5.72
N THR A 173 1.97 -3.33 -5.40
CA THR A 173 2.50 -2.40 -6.42
C THR A 173 3.27 -3.14 -7.51
N ARG A 174 4.05 -4.16 -7.13
CA ARG A 174 4.80 -5.02 -8.07
C ARG A 174 3.88 -5.82 -9.00
N ALA A 175 2.76 -6.34 -8.50
CA ALA A 175 1.78 -7.04 -9.34
C ALA A 175 1.09 -6.09 -10.34
N GLY A 176 0.97 -4.79 -10.02
CA GLY A 176 0.50 -3.75 -10.95
C GLY A 176 1.43 -3.49 -12.14
N GLY A 177 2.70 -3.91 -12.06
CA GLY A 177 3.63 -3.84 -13.19
C GLY A 177 3.25 -4.75 -14.35
N LEU A 178 2.44 -5.78 -14.13
CA LEU A 178 2.22 -6.92 -15.04
C LEU A 178 1.24 -6.69 -16.20
N GLY A 179 0.92 -5.44 -16.56
CA GLY A 179 0.15 -5.15 -17.77
C GLY A 179 -1.39 -5.20 -17.65
N ILE A 180 -1.94 -5.07 -16.46
CA ILE A 180 -3.39 -5.21 -16.21
C ILE A 180 -4.22 -3.96 -16.52
N ASN A 181 -5.53 -4.13 -16.78
CA ASN A 181 -6.51 -3.05 -16.97
C ASN A 181 -7.46 -2.94 -15.78
N LEU A 182 -7.60 -1.75 -15.19
CA LEU A 182 -8.57 -1.48 -14.12
C LEU A 182 -9.28 -0.13 -14.35
N GLN A 183 -9.72 0.14 -15.58
CA GLN A 183 -10.41 1.37 -16.00
C GLN A 183 -11.73 1.65 -15.28
N SER A 184 -12.35 0.61 -14.73
CA SER A 184 -13.59 0.77 -13.95
C SER A 184 -13.38 1.50 -12.62
N ALA A 185 -12.14 1.68 -12.17
CA ALA A 185 -11.82 2.44 -10.98
C ALA A 185 -11.50 3.91 -11.32
N ASP A 186 -11.99 4.80 -10.48
CA ASP A 186 -11.77 6.24 -10.59
C ASP A 186 -10.77 6.77 -9.55
N THR A 187 -10.47 5.97 -8.52
CA THR A 187 -9.65 6.37 -7.38
C THR A 187 -8.50 5.39 -7.17
N VAL A 188 -7.29 5.93 -6.99
CA VAL A 188 -6.10 5.14 -6.64
C VAL A 188 -5.60 5.57 -5.26
N VAL A 189 -5.37 4.59 -4.39
CA VAL A 189 -4.75 4.80 -3.08
C VAL A 189 -3.42 4.07 -3.05
N LEU A 190 -2.32 4.81 -2.89
CA LEU A 190 -1.03 4.23 -2.54
C LEU A 190 -0.91 4.21 -1.02
N PHE A 191 -1.10 3.06 -0.39
CA PHE A 191 -1.04 2.95 1.08
C PHE A 191 0.41 3.12 1.58
N ASP A 192 1.36 2.60 0.83
CA ASP A 192 2.78 2.85 1.00
C ASP A 192 3.54 2.85 -0.33
N SER A 193 4.55 3.71 -0.40
CA SER A 193 5.28 3.96 -1.64
C SER A 193 6.43 2.99 -1.86
N ASP A 194 6.75 2.74 -3.13
CA ASP A 194 7.99 2.05 -3.50
C ASP A 194 9.21 2.96 -3.27
N TRP A 195 10.37 2.37 -3.07
CA TRP A 195 11.64 3.12 -3.11
C TRP A 195 11.93 3.66 -4.52
N ASN A 196 11.42 2.98 -5.55
CA ASN A 196 11.47 3.42 -6.94
C ASN A 196 10.14 4.08 -7.35
N PRO A 197 10.08 5.42 -7.48
CA PRO A 197 8.85 6.13 -7.85
C PRO A 197 8.30 5.73 -9.23
N GLN A 198 9.11 5.11 -10.09
CA GLN A 198 8.64 4.59 -11.38
C GLN A 198 7.67 3.42 -11.21
N ALA A 199 7.86 2.58 -10.19
CA ALA A 199 6.97 1.47 -9.90
C ALA A 199 5.57 1.96 -9.53
N ASP A 200 5.49 2.97 -8.64
CA ASP A 200 4.21 3.59 -8.26
C ASP A 200 3.54 4.29 -9.46
N ARG A 201 4.31 5.02 -10.29
CA ARG A 201 3.80 5.62 -11.53
C ARG A 201 3.24 4.58 -12.49
N GLN A 202 3.90 3.42 -12.62
CA GLN A 202 3.44 2.33 -13.46
C GLN A 202 2.16 1.69 -12.93
N ALA A 203 2.03 1.54 -11.60
CA ALA A 203 0.83 1.04 -10.95
C ALA A 203 -0.36 1.99 -11.18
N ILE A 204 -0.17 3.31 -10.97
CA ILE A 204 -1.21 4.32 -11.23
C ILE A 204 -1.66 4.32 -12.69
N ALA A 205 -0.73 4.14 -13.63
CA ALA A 205 -1.04 4.08 -15.06
C ALA A 205 -1.89 2.86 -15.47
N ARG A 206 -2.15 1.90 -14.57
CA ARG A 206 -3.09 0.79 -14.82
C ARG A 206 -4.55 1.16 -14.64
N VAL A 207 -4.80 2.21 -13.86
CA VAL A 207 -6.13 2.77 -13.62
C VAL A 207 -6.36 3.97 -14.53
N HIS A 208 -5.37 4.88 -14.59
CA HIS A 208 -5.43 6.07 -15.44
C HIS A 208 -4.89 5.80 -16.86
N ARG A 209 -5.73 5.18 -17.70
CA ARG A 209 -5.40 4.81 -19.09
C ARG A 209 -6.64 4.77 -20.00
N VAL A 210 -6.46 5.09 -21.29
CA VAL A 210 -7.47 4.99 -22.37
C VAL A 210 -7.84 3.55 -22.66
#